data_AF-A0A817TQQ3-F1
#
_entry.id   AF-A0A817TQQ3-F1
#
_cell.length_a   1.000
_cell.length_b   1.000
_cell.length_c   1.000
_cell.angle_alpha   90.00
_cell.angle_beta   90.00
_cell.angle_gamma   90.00
#
_symmetry.space_group_name_H-M   'P 1'
#
loop_
_entity.id
_entity.type
_entity.pdbx_description
1 polymer ?
#
loop_
_entity_poly.entity_id
_entity_poly.type
_entity_poly.pdbx_seq_one_letter_code
_entity_poly.pdbx_strand_id
1 'polypeptide(L)'
;MLVNDERSCFVIFILLEILFSLISLGALNLHFLIGAFEGTWFVVVSQSNHVVMEVSYDDSKLSWLQLQLKGTCNIIESPFNDWFTGHLNFQIEHHLFSTMPRHNLYKNPIGHNGIMPKI
;
A
#
# COMPACT_ATOMS: atom_id res chain seq x y z
N MET A 1 -61.81 -9.24 2.87
CA MET A 1 -60.52 -9.82 3.30
C MET A 1 -59.40 -8.84 2.96
N LEU A 2 -59.43 -7.65 3.56
CA LEU A 2 -58.38 -6.63 3.49
C LEU A 2 -58.52 -5.81 4.77
N VAL A 3 -58.15 -6.40 5.90
CA VAL A 3 -57.81 -5.58 7.07
C VAL A 3 -56.40 -5.09 6.81
N ASN A 4 -56.31 -4.06 5.95
CA ASN A 4 -55.17 -3.14 5.94
C ASN A 4 -55.33 -2.29 7.21
N ASP A 5 -54.96 -2.88 8.34
CA ASP A 5 -54.94 -2.20 9.63
C ASP A 5 -53.75 -1.24 9.61
N GLU A 6 -54.00 0.05 9.87
CA GLU A 6 -52.94 1.08 9.94
C GLU A 6 -51.79 0.67 10.88
N ARG A 7 -52.08 -0.20 11.86
CA ARG A 7 -51.07 -0.81 12.73
C ARG A 7 -50.08 -1.68 11.97
N SER A 8 -50.50 -2.42 10.96
CA SER A 8 -49.60 -3.23 10.11
C SER A 8 -48.71 -2.34 9.26
N CYS A 9 -49.24 -1.24 8.70
CA CYS A 9 -48.44 -0.25 7.98
C CYS A 9 -47.43 0.44 8.90
N PHE A 10 -47.82 0.77 10.13
CA PHE A 10 -46.95 1.36 11.14
C PHE A 10 -45.80 0.41 11.54
N VAL A 11 -46.10 -0.88 11.78
CA VAL A 11 -45.07 -1.88 12.09
C VAL A 11 -44.10 -2.06 10.94
N ILE A 12 -44.58 -2.13 9.69
CA ILE A 12 -43.71 -2.23 8.51
C ILE A 12 -42.81 -1.01 8.39
N PHE A 13 -43.34 0.21 8.60
CA PHE A 13 -42.54 1.43 8.58
C PHE A 13 -41.41 1.40 9.61
N ILE A 14 -41.70 1.02 10.86
CA ILE A 14 -40.68 0.89 11.91
C ILE A 14 -39.62 -0.17 11.57
N LEU A 15 -40.03 -1.31 11.00
CA LEU A 15 -39.08 -2.35 10.58
C LEU A 15 -38.15 -1.88 9.46
N LEU A 16 -38.66 -1.09 8.51
CA LEU A 16 -37.86 -0.51 7.44
C LEU A 16 -36.84 0.50 7.96
N GLU A 17 -37.22 1.36 8.91
CA GLU A 17 -36.32 2.32 9.56
C GLU A 17 -35.21 1.61 10.35
N ILE A 18 -35.56 0.54 11.08
CA ILE A 18 -34.58 -0.30 11.79
C ILE A 18 -33.63 -0.96 10.79
N LEU A 19 -34.15 -1.56 9.72
CA LEU A 19 -33.34 -2.20 8.69
C LEU A 19 -32.38 -1.20 8.02
N PHE A 20 -32.88 -0.02 7.65
CA PHE A 20 -32.07 1.05 7.07
C PHE A 20 -30.98 1.53 8.03
N SER A 21 -31.31 1.68 9.31
CA SER A 21 -30.34 2.07 10.35
C SER A 21 -29.25 1.02 10.54
N LEU A 22 -29.60 -0.27 10.55
CA LEU A 22 -28.64 -1.37 10.66
C LEU A 22 -27.72 -1.44 9.44
N ILE A 23 -28.27 -1.29 8.24
CA ILE A 23 -27.47 -1.25 6.99
C ILE A 23 -26.52 -0.05 7.03
N SER A 24 -27.01 1.13 7.41
CA SER A 24 -26.22 2.36 7.46
C SER A 24 -25.09 2.26 8.47
N LEU A 25 -25.37 1.73 9.67
CA LEU A 25 -24.36 1.51 10.70
C LEU A 25 -23.33 0.45 10.25
N GLY A 26 -23.79 -0.61 9.59
CA GLY A 26 -22.92 -1.62 8.99
C GLY A 26 -22.01 -1.04 7.91
N ALA A 27 -22.55 -0.20 7.02
CA ALA A 27 -21.78 0.48 5.97
C ALA A 27 -20.74 1.44 6.54
N LEU A 28 -21.09 2.20 7.58
CA LEU A 28 -20.16 3.10 8.27
C LEU A 28 -19.01 2.32 8.92
N ASN A 29 -19.32 1.23 9.62
CA ASN A 29 -18.31 0.36 10.22
C ASN A 29 -17.39 -0.25 9.14
N LEU A 30 -17.95 -0.74 8.04
CA LEU A 30 -17.18 -1.26 6.92
C LEU A 30 -16.25 -0.19 6.34
N HIS A 31 -16.72 1.05 6.17
CA HIS A 31 -15.90 2.16 5.69
C HIS A 31 -14.69 2.41 6.60
N PHE A 32 -14.89 2.47 7.92
CA PHE A 32 -13.79 2.63 8.87
C PHE A 32 -12.83 1.44 8.87
N LEU A 33 -13.33 0.21 8.74
CA LEU A 33 -12.48 -0.98 8.65
C LEU A 33 -11.61 -0.99 7.38
N ILE A 34 -12.20 -0.65 6.23
CA ILE A 34 -11.46 -0.51 4.98
C ILE A 34 -10.41 0.59 5.11
N GLY A 35 -10.77 1.75 5.66
CA GLY A 35 -9.84 2.86 5.87
C GLY A 35 -8.69 2.50 6.81
N ALA A 36 -8.95 1.77 7.89
CA ALA A 36 -7.91 1.29 8.80
C ALA A 36 -6.98 0.28 8.13
N PHE A 37 -7.53 -0.62 7.32
CA PHE A 37 -6.75 -1.58 6.53
C PHE A 37 -5.88 -0.87 5.48
N GLU A 38 -6.46 0.03 4.68
CA GLU A 38 -5.76 0.81 3.66
C GLU A 38 -4.67 1.69 4.27
N GLY A 39 -4.97 2.38 5.36
CA GLY A 39 -4.00 3.22 6.07
C GLY A 39 -2.83 2.40 6.62
N THR A 40 -3.11 1.25 7.23
CA THR A 40 -2.06 0.36 7.74
C THR A 40 -1.21 -0.20 6.61
N TRP A 41 -1.84 -0.66 5.53
CA TRP A 41 -1.17 -1.14 4.34
C TRP A 41 -0.25 -0.08 3.73
N PHE A 42 -0.77 1.14 3.55
CA PHE A 42 -0.02 2.28 3.04
C PHE A 42 1.21 2.57 3.91
N VAL A 43 1.06 2.60 5.24
CA VAL A 43 2.17 2.83 6.17
C VAL A 43 3.21 1.71 6.07
N VAL A 44 2.80 0.44 6.02
CA VAL A 44 3.77 -0.66 5.88
C VAL A 44 4.55 -0.51 4.58
N VAL A 45 3.87 -0.32 3.46
CA VAL A 45 4.52 -0.14 2.15
C VAL A 45 5.42 1.08 2.15
N SER A 46 4.98 2.25 2.63
CA SER A 46 5.80 3.46 2.66
C SER A 46 7.02 3.31 3.56
N GLN A 47 6.86 2.74 4.76
CA GLN A 47 7.95 2.62 5.72
C GLN A 47 9.00 1.62 5.29
N SER A 48 8.61 0.51 4.63
CA SER A 48 9.58 -0.43 4.06
C SER A 48 10.50 0.23 3.02
N ASN A 49 10.05 1.32 2.39
CA ASN A 49 10.83 2.09 1.41
C ASN A 49 11.66 3.22 2.02
N HIS A 50 11.44 3.56 3.30
CA HIS A 50 12.20 4.57 4.04
C HIS A 50 13.29 3.98 4.94
N VAL A 51 13.65 2.71 4.72
CA VAL A 51 14.79 2.09 5.40
C VAL A 51 16.08 2.66 4.82
N VAL A 52 16.62 3.65 5.53
CA VAL A 52 17.87 4.31 5.15
C VAL A 52 19.06 3.44 5.51
N MET A 53 19.96 3.31 4.55
CA MET A 53 21.27 2.69 4.74
C MET A 53 22.28 3.73 5.23
N GLU A 54 23.52 3.32 5.47
CA GLU A 54 24.58 4.21 5.92
C GLU A 54 24.78 5.39 4.95
N VAL A 55 24.49 6.61 5.42
CA VAL A 55 24.69 7.85 4.67
C VAL A 55 26.02 8.46 5.10
N SER A 56 26.99 8.49 4.19
CA SER A 56 28.25 9.20 4.41
C SER A 56 28.02 10.71 4.31
N TYR A 57 28.28 11.44 5.40
CA TYR A 57 28.29 12.90 5.39
C TYR A 57 29.68 13.38 4.97
N ASP A 58 29.76 14.29 4.00
CA ASP A 58 30.97 15.03 3.60
C ASP A 58 32.16 14.23 3.03
N ASP A 59 31.96 12.98 2.61
CA ASP A 59 33.00 12.24 1.91
C ASP A 59 33.05 12.70 0.44
N SER A 60 33.88 13.71 0.15
CA SER A 60 34.10 14.33 -1.18
C SER A 60 34.54 13.34 -2.29
N LYS A 61 34.62 12.05 -1.97
CA LYS A 61 35.06 10.95 -2.83
C LYS A 61 33.92 10.19 -3.50
N LEU A 62 32.68 10.29 -3.01
CA LEU A 62 31.55 9.53 -3.56
C LEU A 62 30.74 10.36 -4.55
N SER A 63 30.55 9.84 -5.75
CA SER A 63 29.65 10.41 -6.75
C SER A 63 28.18 10.29 -6.33
N TRP A 64 27.31 11.13 -6.91
CA TRP A 64 25.86 11.05 -6.69
C TRP A 64 25.30 9.63 -6.88
N LEU A 65 25.74 8.92 -7.93
CA LEU A 65 25.31 7.55 -8.19
C LEU A 65 25.70 6.62 -7.05
N GLN A 66 26.94 6.71 -6.54
CA GLN A 66 27.39 5.90 -5.42
C GLN A 66 26.63 6.19 -4.14
N LEU A 67 26.25 7.46 -3.91
CA LEU A 67 25.42 7.85 -2.77
C LEU A 67 24.02 7.23 -2.87
N GLN A 68 23.39 7.26 -4.05
CA GLN A 68 22.08 6.61 -4.27
C GLN A 68 22.16 5.10 -4.05
N LEU A 69 23.21 4.46 -4.55
CA LEU A 69 23.40 3.02 -4.41
C LEU A 69 23.69 2.59 -2.97
N LYS A 70 24.43 3.40 -2.21
CA LYS A 70 24.75 3.10 -0.81
C LYS A 70 23.63 3.45 0.16
N GLY A 71 22.89 4.53 -0.09
CA GLY A 71 21.84 5.04 0.79
C GLY A 71 20.49 4.34 0.63
N THR A 72 20.31 3.57 -0.44
CA THR A 72 19.04 2.91 -0.80
C THR A 72 19.23 1.40 -0.86
N CYS A 73 18.23 0.64 -0.41
CA CYS A 73 18.18 -0.81 -0.56
C CYS A 73 16.85 -1.25 -1.19
N ASN A 74 16.85 -2.40 -1.86
CA ASN A 74 15.63 -3.02 -2.35
C ASN A 74 15.04 -3.95 -1.29
N ILE A 75 13.76 -4.25 -1.38
CA ILE A 75 13.16 -5.36 -0.64
C ILE A 75 13.31 -6.62 -1.51
N ILE A 76 13.57 -7.77 -0.89
CA ILE A 76 13.69 -9.05 -1.61
C ILE A 76 12.52 -9.23 -2.59
N GLU A 77 12.83 -9.40 -3.88
CA GLU A 77 11.80 -9.67 -4.88
C GLU A 77 11.09 -11.02 -4.64
N SER A 78 9.76 -10.99 -4.73
CA SER A 78 8.93 -12.19 -4.75
C SER A 78 7.57 -11.81 -5.35
N PRO A 79 6.84 -12.77 -5.96
CA PRO A 79 5.50 -12.48 -6.49
C PRO A 79 4.57 -11.84 -5.46
N PHE A 80 4.74 -12.19 -4.18
CA PHE A 80 4.02 -11.56 -3.09
C PHE A 80 4.45 -10.11 -2.87
N ASN A 81 5.75 -9.85 -2.69
CA ASN A 81 6.26 -8.48 -2.44
C ASN A 81 6.00 -7.54 -3.62
N ASP A 82 6.06 -8.06 -4.85
CA ASP A 82 5.82 -7.28 -6.07
C ASP A 82 4.34 -6.83 -6.16
N TRP A 83 3.41 -7.71 -5.78
CA TRP A 83 1.98 -7.38 -5.69
C TRP A 83 1.67 -6.50 -4.47
N PHE A 84 2.19 -6.88 -3.29
CA PHE A 84 1.92 -6.22 -2.02
C PHE A 84 2.42 -4.77 -2.02
N THR A 85 3.63 -4.54 -2.53
CA THR A 85 4.21 -3.19 -2.58
C THR A 85 3.85 -2.43 -3.86
N GLY A 86 3.18 -3.07 -4.83
CA GLY A 86 2.93 -2.47 -6.14
C GLY A 86 4.21 -2.17 -6.93
N HIS A 87 5.23 -3.05 -6.80
CA HIS A 87 6.59 -2.91 -7.32
C HIS A 87 7.44 -1.81 -6.66
N LEU A 88 7.03 -1.28 -5.50
CA LEU A 88 7.88 -0.36 -4.74
C LEU A 88 9.05 -1.05 -4.05
N ASN A 89 9.14 -2.39 -4.05
CA ASN A 89 10.33 -3.12 -3.61
C ASN A 89 11.61 -2.85 -4.44
N PHE A 90 11.50 -2.19 -5.60
CA PHE A 90 12.60 -1.79 -6.49
C PHE A 90 13.00 -0.32 -6.30
N GLN A 91 13.46 0.04 -5.10
CA GLN A 91 13.78 1.42 -4.73
C GLN A 91 14.96 1.99 -5.53
N ILE A 92 16.01 1.20 -5.74
CA ILE A 92 17.18 1.63 -6.50
C ILE A 92 16.78 1.98 -7.94
N GLU A 93 15.97 1.14 -8.57
CA GLU A 93 15.43 1.37 -9.90
C GLU A 93 14.52 2.60 -9.93
N HIS A 94 13.69 2.78 -8.90
CA HIS A 94 12.78 3.93 -8.81
C HIS A 94 13.53 5.27 -8.76
N HIS A 95 14.60 5.34 -7.96
CA HIS A 95 15.40 6.56 -7.80
C HIS A 95 16.35 6.83 -8.98
N LEU A 96 16.96 5.79 -9.55
CA LEU A 96 17.92 5.94 -10.65
C LEU A 96 17.26 5.99 -12.03
N PHE A 97 16.12 5.30 -12.20
CA PHE A 97 15.45 5.08 -13.47
C PHE A 97 13.94 5.30 -13.35
N SER A 98 13.52 6.48 -12.87
CA SER A 98 12.11 6.83 -12.63
C SER A 98 11.18 6.68 -13.85
N THR A 99 11.73 6.69 -15.06
CA THR A 99 10.99 6.50 -16.33
C THR A 99 10.96 5.05 -16.82
N MET A 100 11.64 4.13 -16.14
CA MET A 100 11.68 2.72 -16.53
C MET A 100 10.28 2.08 -16.37
N PRO A 101 9.77 1.39 -17.40
CA PRO A 101 8.53 0.63 -17.28
C PRO A 101 8.63 -0.46 -16.19
N ARG A 102 7.57 -0.64 -15.38
CA ARG A 102 7.58 -1.60 -14.26
C ARG A 102 7.95 -3.04 -14.64
N HIS A 103 7.52 -3.49 -15.82
CA HIS A 103 7.85 -4.83 -16.33
C HIS A 103 9.34 -5.01 -16.71
N ASN A 104 10.15 -3.94 -16.70
CA ASN A 104 11.58 -3.97 -16.93
C ASN A 104 12.41 -3.87 -15.64
N LEU A 105 11.80 -3.69 -14.47
CA LEU A 105 12.53 -3.56 -13.19
C LEU A 105 13.43 -4.79 -12.92
N TYR A 106 12.93 -6.00 -13.20
CA TYR A 106 13.69 -7.25 -13.08
C TYR A 106 14.85 -7.40 -14.08
N LYS A 107 14.90 -6.56 -15.12
CA LYS A 107 15.97 -6.62 -16.13
C LYS A 107 17.18 -5.79 -15.73
N ASN A 108 17.10 -4.97 -14.68
CA ASN A 108 18.22 -4.17 -14.22
C ASN A 108 19.30 -5.06 -13.57
N PRO A 109 20.49 -5.17 -14.17
CA PRO A 109 21.56 -6.02 -13.63
C PRO A 109 22.07 -5.52 -12.27
N ILE A 110 21.90 -4.22 -11.99
CA ILE A 110 22.42 -3.58 -10.78
C ILE A 110 21.68 -4.11 -9.54
N GLY A 111 20.35 -4.09 -9.54
CA GLY A 111 19.54 -4.58 -8.42
C GLY A 111 19.43 -6.11 -8.35
N HIS A 112 19.53 -6.82 -9.49
CA HIS A 112 19.19 -8.24 -9.54
C HIS A 112 20.37 -9.18 -9.23
N ASN A 113 21.62 -8.77 -9.54
CA ASN A 113 22.80 -9.64 -9.40
C ASN A 113 23.32 -9.81 -7.95
N GLY A 114 22.55 -9.41 -6.94
CA GLY A 114 22.95 -9.51 -5.52
C GLY A 114 24.10 -8.57 -5.13
N ILE A 115 24.48 -7.65 -6.01
CA ILE A 115 25.52 -6.63 -5.78
C ILE A 115 25.01 -5.55 -4.81
N MET A 116 23.70 -5.31 -4.83
CA MET A 116 23.04 -4.25 -4.08
C MET A 116 22.43 -4.77 -2.78
N PRO A 117 22.42 -3.93 -1.72
CA PRO A 117 21.79 -4.29 -0.46
C PRO A 117 20.31 -4.58 -0.64
N LYS A 118 19.86 -5.68 -0.03
CA LYS A 118 18.46 -6.08 0.05
C LYS A 118 18.07 -6.37 1.49
N ILE A 119 16.84 -6.01 1.84
CA ILE A 119 16.21 -6.30 3.13
C ILE A 119 15.00 -7.21 2.97
#